data_AF-A0A760AES0-F1
#
_entry.id   AF-A0A760AES0-F1
#
_cell.length_a   1.000
_cell.length_b   1.000
_cell.length_c   1.000
_cell.angle_alpha   90.00
_cell.angle_beta   90.00
_cell.angle_gamma   90.00
#
_symmetry.space_group_name_H-M   'P 1'
#
loop_
_entity.id
_entity.type
_entity.pdbx_description
1 polymer ?
#
loop_
_entity_poly.entity_id
_entity_poly.type
_entity_poly.pdbx_seq_one_letter_code
_entity_poly.pdbx_strand_id
1 'polypeptide(L)'
;MNMVRFKRNELPALTAAREEELRVMAGRPDSDIDYSDIPPLSDALMAEAVRGRFWRPVKAQTSVRIDADILEWLKAPGKGYQTRLNAILREAMLRELQRK
;
A
#
# COMPACT_ATOMS: atom_id res chain seq x y z
N MET A 1 -7.13 -23.27 -16.59
CA MET A 1 -7.47 -21.87 -16.23
C MET A 1 -6.90 -20.96 -17.29
N ASN A 2 -7.73 -20.14 -17.95
CA ASN A 2 -7.27 -19.19 -18.96
C ASN A 2 -6.86 -17.88 -18.27
N MET A 3 -5.58 -17.50 -18.33
CA MET A 3 -5.09 -16.31 -17.63
C MET A 3 -5.34 -15.08 -18.49
N VAL A 4 -6.31 -14.26 -18.08
CA VAL A 4 -6.67 -13.01 -18.74
C VAL A 4 -5.70 -11.91 -18.29
N ARG A 5 -4.91 -11.36 -19.22
CA ARG A 5 -3.96 -10.26 -18.97
C ARG A 5 -4.44 -8.99 -19.66
N PHE A 6 -4.78 -7.96 -18.88
CA PHE A 6 -5.06 -6.63 -19.39
C PHE A 6 -4.21 -5.59 -18.66
N LYS A 7 -3.72 -4.57 -19.37
CA LYS A 7 -3.17 -3.37 -18.75
C LYS A 7 -4.29 -2.38 -18.49
N ARG A 8 -4.19 -1.61 -17.40
CA ARG A 8 -5.24 -0.66 -16.98
C ARG A 8 -5.58 0.39 -18.05
N ASN A 9 -4.61 0.79 -18.86
CA ASN A 9 -4.77 1.74 -19.97
C ASN A 9 -5.21 1.09 -21.29
N GLU A 10 -5.30 -0.23 -21.35
CA GLU A 10 -5.63 -1.03 -22.54
C GLU A 10 -6.87 -1.91 -22.26
N LEU A 11 -7.74 -1.50 -21.32
CA LEU A 11 -8.96 -2.24 -21.00
C LEU A 11 -9.94 -2.16 -22.18
N PRO A 12 -10.53 -3.29 -22.62
CA PRO A 12 -11.55 -3.26 -23.66
C PRO A 12 -12.79 -2.49 -23.18
N ALA A 13 -13.48 -1.85 -24.12
CA ALA A 13 -14.80 -1.27 -23.85
C ALA A 13 -15.79 -2.34 -23.38
N LEU A 14 -16.75 -1.93 -22.55
CA LEU A 14 -17.82 -2.83 -22.10
C LEU A 14 -18.64 -3.29 -23.30
N THR A 15 -19.05 -4.56 -23.28
CA THR A 15 -20.01 -5.07 -24.26
C THR A 15 -21.41 -4.60 -23.88
N ALA A 16 -22.30 -4.43 -24.87
CA ALA A 16 -23.69 -4.03 -24.62
C ALA A 16 -24.40 -4.95 -23.61
N ALA A 17 -24.10 -6.26 -23.64
CA ALA A 17 -24.62 -7.22 -22.67
C ALA A 17 -24.14 -6.92 -21.24
N ARG A 18 -22.87 -6.53 -21.06
CA ARG A 18 -22.31 -6.18 -19.75
C ARG A 18 -22.85 -4.85 -19.24
N GLU A 19 -23.08 -3.88 -20.13
CA GLU A 19 -23.71 -2.61 -19.77
C GLU A 19 -25.14 -2.81 -19.28
N GLU A 20 -25.92 -3.65 -19.96
CA GLU A 20 -27.29 -3.96 -19.53
C GLU A 20 -27.31 -4.71 -18.20
N GLU A 21 -26.41 -5.67 -17.98
CA GLU A 21 -26.26 -6.36 -16.70
C GLU A 21 -25.99 -5.38 -15.55
N LEU A 22 -25.07 -4.42 -15.76
CA LEU A 22 -24.77 -3.38 -14.78
C LEU A 22 -25.97 -2.47 -14.53
N ARG A 23 -26.75 -2.14 -15.57
CA ARG A 23 -27.96 -1.33 -15.45
C ARG A 23 -29.02 -2.04 -14.61
N VAL A 24 -29.21 -3.34 -14.82
CA VAL A 24 -30.10 -4.19 -14.02
C VAL A 24 -29.61 -4.26 -12.57
N MET A 25 -28.31 -4.46 -12.34
CA MET A 25 -27.73 -4.53 -11.00
C MET A 25 -27.87 -3.22 -10.23
N ALA A 26 -27.67 -2.08 -10.90
CA ALA A 26 -27.80 -0.75 -10.31
C ALA A 26 -29.26 -0.40 -9.90
N GLY A 27 -30.25 -1.06 -10.48
CA GLY A 27 -31.66 -0.87 -10.15
C GLY A 27 -32.17 -1.76 -9.01
N ARG A 28 -31.35 -2.70 -8.50
CA ARG A 28 -31.75 -3.56 -7.38
C ARG A 28 -31.63 -2.82 -6.05
N PRO A 29 -32.55 -3.04 -5.10
CA PRO A 29 -32.43 -2.47 -3.77
C PRO A 29 -31.31 -3.14 -2.98
N ASP A 30 -30.66 -2.38 -2.10
CA ASP A 30 -29.60 -2.90 -1.21
C ASP A 30 -30.08 -4.03 -0.29
N SER A 31 -31.39 -4.14 -0.03
CA SER A 31 -31.99 -5.23 0.74
C SER A 31 -31.80 -6.61 0.13
N ASP A 32 -31.54 -6.68 -1.18
CA ASP A 32 -31.33 -7.94 -1.91
C ASP A 32 -29.85 -8.37 -1.87
N ILE A 33 -28.97 -7.59 -1.23
CA ILE A 33 -27.56 -7.95 -1.06
C ILE A 33 -27.44 -9.05 -0.01
N ASP A 34 -26.96 -10.22 -0.44
CA ASP A 34 -26.66 -11.35 0.42
C ASP A 34 -25.32 -11.14 1.14
N TYR A 35 -25.34 -11.18 2.48
CA TYR A 35 -24.18 -11.09 3.36
C TYR A 35 -23.96 -12.39 4.17
N SER A 36 -24.61 -13.49 3.80
CA SER A 36 -24.55 -14.75 4.56
C SER A 36 -23.16 -15.36 4.68
N ASP A 37 -22.25 -15.03 3.75
CA ASP A 37 -20.87 -15.49 3.69
C ASP A 37 -19.87 -14.54 4.36
N ILE A 38 -20.27 -13.31 4.70
CA ILE A 38 -19.38 -12.27 5.20
C ILE A 38 -19.87 -11.79 6.58
N PRO A 39 -19.08 -11.98 7.66
CA PRO A 39 -19.48 -11.48 8.98
C PRO A 39 -19.57 -9.94 8.96
N PRO A 40 -20.53 -9.35 9.71
CA PRO A 40 -20.64 -7.91 9.81
C PRO A 40 -19.39 -7.32 10.47
N LEU A 41 -18.98 -6.13 10.00
CA LEU A 41 -17.85 -5.40 10.59
C LEU A 41 -18.24 -4.95 12.00
N SER A 42 -17.66 -5.61 13.02
CA SER A 42 -17.88 -5.25 14.42
C SER A 42 -16.86 -4.24 14.92
N ASP A 43 -17.21 -3.50 15.97
CA ASP A 43 -16.28 -2.56 16.63
C ASP A 43 -15.02 -3.25 17.15
N ALA A 44 -15.14 -4.51 17.61
CA ALA A 44 -14.01 -5.31 18.05
C ALA A 44 -13.04 -5.63 16.90
N LEU A 45 -13.58 -6.02 15.72
CA LEU A 45 -12.78 -6.23 14.51
C LEU A 45 -12.11 -4.93 14.03
N MET A 46 -12.84 -3.81 14.14
CA MET A 46 -12.30 -2.51 13.75
C MET A 46 -11.22 -2.00 14.71
N ALA A 47 -11.32 -2.32 16.00
CA ALA A 47 -10.30 -1.96 17.00
C ALA A 47 -8.94 -2.63 16.73
N GLU A 48 -8.94 -3.81 16.12
CA GLU A 48 -7.72 -4.53 15.71
C GLU A 48 -7.14 -4.04 14.37
N ALA A 49 -7.81 -3.11 13.68
CA ALA A 49 -7.40 -2.67 12.36
C ALA A 49 -6.06 -1.89 12.39
N VAL A 50 -5.04 -2.46 11.73
CA VAL A 50 -3.72 -1.83 11.62
C VAL A 50 -3.66 -0.90 10.42
N ARG A 51 -3.62 0.41 10.67
CA ARG A 51 -3.35 1.40 9.63
C ARG A 51 -1.95 1.19 9.03
N GLY A 52 -1.89 1.11 7.69
CA GLY A 52 -0.62 1.07 6.97
C GLY A 52 0.13 -0.28 7.04
N ARG A 53 -0.52 -1.38 7.42
CA ARG A 53 0.09 -2.73 7.45
C ARG A 53 0.85 -3.10 6.16
N PHE A 54 0.33 -2.67 5.01
CA PHE A 54 0.91 -2.94 3.70
C PHE A 54 1.66 -1.76 3.09
N TRP A 55 1.75 -0.64 3.80
CA TRP A 55 2.44 0.54 3.29
C TRP A 55 3.95 0.27 3.25
N ARG A 56 4.55 0.50 2.07
CA ARG A 56 5.99 0.42 1.86
C ARG A 56 6.48 1.76 1.33
N PRO A 57 7.45 2.41 1.98
CA PRO A 57 8.04 3.64 1.46
C PRO A 57 8.63 3.39 0.07
N VAL A 58 8.28 4.24 -0.89
CA VAL A 58 8.95 4.29 -2.20
C VAL A 58 10.35 4.88 -1.96
N LYS A 59 11.39 4.12 -2.31
CA LYS A 59 12.78 4.57 -2.19
C LYS A 59 13.20 5.22 -3.51
N ALA A 60 13.65 6.46 -3.45
CA ALA A 60 14.31 7.10 -4.59
C ALA A 60 15.79 6.71 -4.60
N GLN A 61 16.30 6.28 -5.76
CA GLN A 61 17.73 6.05 -5.94
C GLN A 61 18.41 7.41 -6.18
N THR A 62 19.20 7.86 -5.20
CA THR A 62 19.98 9.10 -5.30
C THR A 62 21.44 8.83 -4.95
N SER A 63 22.35 9.63 -5.51
CA SER A 63 23.78 9.60 -5.18
C SER A 63 24.08 10.71 -4.18
N VAL A 64 24.55 10.34 -2.98
CA VAL A 64 24.88 11.26 -1.90
C VAL A 64 26.30 10.92 -1.41
N ARG A 65 27.09 11.95 -1.10
CA ARG A 65 28.41 11.79 -0.48
C ARG A 65 28.24 11.71 1.03
N ILE A 66 28.91 10.73 1.64
CA ILE A 66 28.90 10.46 3.08
C ILE A 66 30.37 10.35 3.50
N ASP A 67 30.70 10.88 4.67
CA ASP A 67 32.05 10.79 5.22
C ASP A 67 32.48 9.32 5.44
N ALA A 68 33.78 9.08 5.29
CA ALA A 68 34.33 7.73 5.26
C ALA A 68 34.17 6.99 6.61
N ASP A 69 34.35 7.71 7.72
CA ASP A 69 34.19 7.24 9.09
C ASP A 69 32.73 6.88 9.40
N ILE A 70 31.77 7.71 8.99
CA ILE A 70 30.34 7.43 9.12
C ILE A 70 29.98 6.18 8.31
N LEU A 71 30.52 6.05 7.09
CA LEU A 71 30.27 4.88 6.26
C LEU A 71 30.85 3.61 6.87
N GLU A 72 32.03 3.68 7.47
CA GLU A 72 32.67 2.57 8.18
C GLU A 72 31.85 2.15 9.40
N TRP A 73 31.46 3.11 10.25
CA TRP A 73 30.60 2.87 11.40
C TRP A 73 29.26 2.23 11.00
N LEU A 74 28.61 2.74 9.95
CA LEU A 74 27.36 2.18 9.44
C LEU A 74 27.52 0.74 8.92
N LYS A 75 28.70 0.38 8.41
CA LYS A 75 29.01 -0.97 7.90
C LYS A 75 29.49 -1.93 8.98
N ALA A 76 29.97 -1.45 10.13
CA ALA A 76 30.50 -2.30 11.21
C ALA A 76 29.56 -3.44 11.66
N PRO A 77 28.22 -3.25 11.74
CA PRO A 77 27.28 -4.33 12.10
C PRO A 77 27.03 -5.36 10.97
N GLY A 78 27.66 -5.21 9.81
CA GLY A 78 27.50 -6.08 8.65
C GLY A 78 26.47 -5.57 7.63
N LYS A 79 25.80 -6.50 6.94
CA LYS A 79 24.87 -6.18 5.83
C LYS A 79 23.73 -5.23 6.28
N GLY A 80 23.19 -4.46 5.35
CA GLY A 80 22.02 -3.60 5.60
C GLY A 80 22.31 -2.17 6.02
N TYR A 81 23.53 -1.65 5.80
CA TYR A 81 23.88 -0.26 6.15
C TYR A 81 22.96 0.78 5.48
N GLN A 82 22.49 0.53 4.25
CA GLN A 82 21.54 1.41 3.55
C GLN A 82 20.18 1.50 4.28
N THR A 83 19.70 0.38 4.83
CA THR A 83 18.47 0.35 5.62
C THR A 83 18.65 1.14 6.92
N ARG A 84 19.80 0.98 7.60
CA ARG A 84 20.15 1.75 8.80
C ARG A 84 20.25 3.24 8.52
N LEU A 85 20.93 3.62 7.44
CA LEU A 85 21.02 5.01 6.99
C LEU A 85 19.63 5.64 6.80
N ASN A 86 18.75 4.95 6.07
CA ASN A 86 17.40 5.45 5.83
C ASN A 86 16.54 5.52 7.11
N ALA A 87 16.78 4.63 8.08
CA ALA A 87 16.11 4.68 9.38
C ALA A 87 16.55 5.90 10.19
N ILE A 88 17.86 6.18 10.24
CA ILE A 88 18.44 7.35 10.93
C ILE A 88 17.90 8.65 10.32
N LEU A 89 17.90 8.76 8.98
CA LEU A 89 17.38 9.94 8.28
C LEU A 89 15.89 10.15 8.57
N ARG A 90 15.10 9.07 8.60
CA ARG A 90 13.67 9.14 8.94
C ARG A 90 13.45 9.62 10.38
N GLU A 91 14.23 9.11 11.31
CA GLU A 91 14.13 9.51 12.71
C GLU A 91 14.49 10.98 12.89
N ALA A 92 15.59 11.45 12.28
CA ALA A 92 15.98 12.86 12.30
C ALA A 92 14.89 13.77 11.73
N MET A 93 14.31 13.39 10.58
CA MET A 93 13.19 14.11 9.94
C MET A 93 11.98 14.20 10.87
N LEU A 94 11.55 13.08 11.49
CA LEU A 94 10.40 13.06 12.40
C LEU A 94 10.62 13.91 13.65
N ARG A 95 11.82 13.87 14.23
CA ARG A 95 12.19 14.71 15.37
C ARG A 95 12.14 16.19 15.03
N GLU A 96 12.54 16.58 13.82
CA GLU A 96 12.44 17.96 13.35
C GLU A 96 10.98 18.41 13.17
N LEU A 97 10.15 17.56 12.56
CA LEU A 97 8.72 17.82 12.35
C LEU A 97 7.95 17.99 13.67
N GLN A 98 8.31 17.24 14.72
CA GLN A 98 7.66 17.34 16.04
C GLN A 98 8.07 18.60 16.82
N ARG A 99 9.13 19.29 16.42
CA ARG A 99 9.60 20.53 17.07
C ARG A 99 8.96 21.80 16.48
N LYS A 100 8.20 21.67 15.38
CA LYS A 100 7.43 22.75 14.76
C LYS A 100 5.96 22.59 15.11
#